data_AF-A0A954CCC1-F1
#
_entry.id   AF-A0A954CCC1-F1
#
_cell.length_a   1.000
_cell.length_b   1.000
_cell.length_c   1.000
_cell.angle_alpha   90.00
_cell.angle_beta   90.00
_cell.angle_gamma   90.00
#
_symmetry.space_group_name_H-M   'P 1'
#
loop_
_entity.id
_entity.type
_entity.pdbx_description
1 polymer ?
#
loop_
_entity_poly.entity_id
_entity_poly.type
_entity_poly.pdbx_seq_one_letter_code
_entity_poly.pdbx_strand_id
1 'polypeptide(L)'
;MRQSMRPTIVQLAGTIEEVQVGPCQQTRGPKATGVHVRLRTSERLVDLRLGPAEVLDGLPDRLLAGQKLSVSAFRREGLPDDAFMVQALTLGDETHVLRDETMRPVWAGR
;
A
#
# COMPACT_ATOMS: atom_id res chain seq x y z
N MET A 1 -20.03 16.18 15.02
CA MET A 1 -18.88 15.37 15.49
C MET A 1 -18.61 14.28 14.46
N ARG A 2 -17.53 14.36 13.68
CA ARG A 2 -17.15 13.27 12.77
C ARG A 2 -16.43 12.23 13.62
N GLN A 3 -17.12 11.15 13.98
CA GLN A 3 -16.51 10.02 14.67
C GLN A 3 -15.33 9.53 13.82
N SER A 4 -14.12 9.72 14.34
CA SER A 4 -12.91 9.17 13.79
C SER A 4 -12.90 7.67 14.08
N MET A 5 -13.71 6.90 13.35
CA MET A 5 -13.54 5.46 13.29
C MET A 5 -12.15 5.23 12.70
N ARG A 6 -11.17 4.92 13.56
CA ARG A 6 -9.83 4.55 13.13
C ARG A 6 -10.00 3.40 12.14
N PRO A 7 -9.43 3.47 10.93
CA PRO A 7 -9.53 2.37 9.99
C PRO A 7 -9.03 1.08 10.64
N THR A 8 -9.79 0.00 10.54
CA THR A 8 -9.32 -1.30 11.00
C THR A 8 -8.11 -1.70 10.17
N ILE A 9 -6.97 -1.83 10.83
CA ILE A 9 -5.77 -2.39 10.20
C ILE A 9 -5.96 -3.90 10.12
N VAL A 10 -5.77 -4.44 8.92
CA VAL A 10 -5.70 -5.87 8.64
C VAL A 10 -4.27 -6.25 8.31
N GLN A 11 -3.87 -7.44 8.73
CA GLN A 11 -2.61 -8.05 8.32
C GLN A 11 -2.88 -8.94 7.11
N LEU A 12 -2.18 -8.70 6.00
CA LEU A 12 -2.26 -9.50 4.80
C LEU A 12 -0.87 -10.06 4.51
N ALA A 13 -0.80 -11.33 4.13
CA ALA A 13 0.43 -11.97 3.71
C ALA A 13 0.18 -12.76 2.43
N GLY A 14 1.17 -12.78 1.56
CA GLY A 14 1.03 -13.45 0.27
C GLY A 14 2.27 -13.33 -0.59
N THR A 15 2.08 -13.63 -1.87
CA THR A 15 3.11 -13.54 -2.89
C THR A 15 2.80 -12.39 -3.83
N ILE A 16 3.80 -11.56 -4.14
CA ILE A 16 3.66 -10.49 -5.13
C ILE A 16 3.41 -11.14 -6.49
N GLU A 17 2.26 -10.86 -7.08
CA GLU A 17 1.92 -11.32 -8.43
C GLU A 17 2.43 -10.31 -9.46
N GLU A 18 2.25 -9.02 -9.18
CA GLU A 18 2.68 -7.94 -10.07
C GLU A 18 2.95 -6.66 -9.29
N VAL A 19 3.91 -5.87 -9.77
CA VAL A 19 4.20 -4.51 -9.29
C VAL A 19 3.94 -3.55 -10.43
N GLN A 20 3.04 -2.60 -10.21
CA GLN A 20 2.65 -1.60 -11.18
C GLN A 20 3.12 -0.23 -10.72
N VAL A 21 4.03 0.35 -11.49
CA VAL A 21 4.49 1.74 -11.32
C VAL A 21 4.04 2.50 -12.55
N GLY A 22 3.11 3.44 -12.39
CA GLY A 22 2.59 4.15 -13.55
C GLY A 22 1.55 5.21 -13.23
N PRO A 23 1.09 5.93 -14.27
CA PRO A 23 0.03 6.91 -14.12
C PRO A 23 -1.24 6.24 -13.62
N CYS A 24 -1.63 6.54 -12.38
CA CYS A 24 -2.80 5.91 -11.79
C CYS A 24 -4.04 6.70 -12.18
N GLN A 25 -4.95 6.09 -12.95
CA GLN A 25 -6.21 6.75 -13.33
C GLN A 25 -7.11 7.06 -12.11
N GLN A 26 -6.82 6.48 -10.93
CA GLN A 26 -7.58 6.67 -9.68
C GLN A 26 -6.82 7.45 -8.58
N THR A 27 -5.63 8.01 -8.84
CA THR A 27 -4.96 8.86 -7.85
C THR A 27 -5.69 10.19 -7.69
N ARG A 28 -6.41 10.35 -6.57
CA ARG A 28 -6.87 11.65 -6.07
C ARG A 28 -5.69 12.36 -5.40
N GLY A 29 -4.75 12.89 -6.19
CA GLY A 29 -3.57 13.61 -5.71
C GLY A 29 -2.78 14.28 -6.85
N PRO A 30 -1.89 15.26 -6.55
CA PRO A 30 -1.16 16.03 -7.57
C PRO A 30 -0.02 15.25 -8.25
N LYS A 31 0.32 14.07 -7.73
CA LYS A 31 1.41 13.22 -8.23
C LYS A 31 0.84 12.25 -9.27
N ALA A 32 1.41 12.28 -10.47
CA ALA A 32 0.91 11.52 -11.61
C ALA A 32 1.13 10.00 -11.44
N THR A 33 2.21 9.57 -10.76
CA THR A 33 2.65 8.17 -10.72
C THR A 33 2.44 7.55 -9.34
N GLY A 34 1.63 6.49 -9.28
CA GLY A 34 1.43 5.69 -8.07
C GLY A 34 2.12 4.32 -8.16
N VAL A 35 2.43 3.74 -7.00
CA VAL A 35 2.93 2.36 -6.87
C VAL A 35 1.85 1.48 -6.28
N HIS A 36 1.45 0.50 -7.07
CA HIS A 36 0.42 -0.48 -6.76
C HIS A 36 1.03 -1.87 -6.80
N VAL A 37 0.71 -2.72 -5.83
CA VAL A 37 1.19 -4.10 -5.76
C VAL A 37 -0.02 -5.03 -5.76
N ARG A 38 -0.07 -5.94 -6.72
CA ARG A 38 -1.04 -7.04 -6.70
C ARG A 38 -0.48 -8.17 -5.86
N LEU A 39 -1.08 -8.39 -4.69
CA LEU A 39 -0.67 -9.43 -3.75
C LEU A 39 -1.65 -10.61 -3.83
N ARG A 40 -1.13 -11.79 -4.17
CA ARG A 40 -1.88 -13.04 -4.08
C ARG A 40 -1.84 -13.53 -2.64
N THR A 41 -2.95 -13.38 -1.92
CA THR A 41 -3.12 -14.03 -0.60
C THR A 41 -3.62 -15.46 -0.78
N SER A 42 -3.77 -16.20 0.32
CA SER A 42 -4.38 -17.54 0.30
C SER A 42 -5.83 -17.55 -0.16
N GLU A 43 -6.53 -16.41 -0.06
CA GLU A 43 -7.96 -16.32 -0.37
C GLU A 43 -8.22 -15.69 -1.74
N ARG A 44 -7.51 -14.61 -2.07
CA ARG A 44 -7.77 -13.82 -3.27
C ARG A 44 -6.58 -12.95 -3.68
N LEU A 45 -6.74 -12.32 -4.83
CA LEU A 45 -5.85 -11.24 -5.26
C LEU A 45 -6.34 -9.92 -4.65
N VAL A 46 -5.41 -9.12 -4.14
CA VAL A 46 -5.70 -7.79 -3.58
C VAL A 46 -4.79 -6.73 -4.21
N ASP A 47 -5.32 -5.52 -4.40
CA ASP A 47 -4.59 -4.34 -4.87
C ASP A 47 -4.10 -3.53 -3.66
N LEU A 48 -2.79 -3.47 -3.47
CA LEU A 48 -2.14 -2.73 -2.40
C LEU A 48 -1.60 -1.41 -2.94
N ARG A 49 -2.13 -0.29 -2.43
CA ARG A 49 -1.70 1.05 -2.79
C ARG A 49 -0.67 1.56 -1.79
N LEU A 50 0.59 1.64 -2.22
CA LEU A 50 1.71 2.05 -1.37
C LEU A 50 1.75 3.57 -1.26
N GLY A 51 1.68 4.27 -2.39
CA GLY A 51 1.78 5.72 -2.45
C GLY A 51 2.41 6.19 -3.75
N PRO A 52 2.80 7.48 -3.81
CA PRO A 52 3.52 8.04 -4.95
C PRO A 52 4.90 7.42 -5.10
N ALA A 53 5.34 7.14 -6.33
CA ALA A 53 6.66 6.53 -6.55
C ALA A 53 7.82 7.43 -6.10
N GLU A 54 7.64 8.75 -6.17
CA GLU A 54 8.71 9.73 -5.94
C GLU A 54 9.14 9.86 -4.47
N VAL A 55 8.37 9.28 -3.55
CA VAL A 55 8.58 9.38 -2.09
C VAL A 55 8.83 8.02 -1.44
N LEU A 56 8.88 6.95 -2.25
CA LEU A 56 9.10 5.59 -1.76
C LEU A 56 10.59 5.17 -1.82
N ASP A 57 11.51 6.11 -2.04
CA ASP A 57 12.97 5.95 -1.90
C ASP A 57 13.54 4.61 -2.47
N GLY A 58 13.17 4.27 -3.71
CA GLY A 58 13.67 3.05 -4.38
C GLY A 58 13.06 1.74 -3.89
N LEU A 59 12.12 1.76 -2.94
CA LEU A 59 11.34 0.60 -2.53
C LEU A 59 10.65 -0.11 -3.72
N PRO A 60 10.06 0.59 -4.72
CA PRO A 60 9.42 -0.09 -5.85
C PRO A 60 10.38 -1.00 -6.63
N ASP A 61 11.66 -0.62 -6.73
CA ASP A 61 12.69 -1.39 -7.45
C ASP A 61 13.06 -2.68 -6.71
N ARG A 62 12.74 -2.78 -5.42
CA ARG A 62 12.99 -3.96 -4.58
C ARG A 62 11.80 -4.93 -4.57
N LEU A 63 10.63 -4.48 -5.03
CA LEU A 63 9.43 -5.30 -5.12
C LEU A 63 9.45 -6.06 -6.45
N LEU A 64 9.43 -7.39 -6.37
CA LEU A 64 9.51 -8.28 -7.54
C LEU A 64 8.44 -9.35 -7.44
N ALA A 65 7.86 -9.72 -8.57
CA ALA A 65 6.94 -10.84 -8.66
C ALA A 65 7.58 -12.13 -8.13
N GLY A 66 6.79 -12.95 -7.43
CA GLY A 66 7.23 -14.17 -6.77
C GLY A 66 7.77 -13.98 -5.35
N GLN A 67 8.02 -12.75 -4.89
CA GLN A 67 8.46 -12.51 -3.51
C GLN A 67 7.32 -12.62 -2.51
N LYS A 68 7.63 -13.12 -1.31
CA LYS A 68 6.70 -13.09 -0.17
C LYS A 68 6.68 -11.68 0.43
N LEU A 69 5.49 -11.20 0.73
CA LEU A 69 5.26 -9.90 1.32
C LEU A 69 4.22 -10.03 2.44
N SER A 70 4.52 -9.45 3.59
CA SER A 70 3.57 -9.24 4.67
C SER A 70 3.28 -7.76 4.77
N VAL A 71 2.02 -7.37 4.90
CA VAL A 71 1.62 -5.97 4.97
C VAL A 71 0.59 -5.74 6.06
N SER A 72 0.76 -4.62 6.76
CA SER A 72 -0.30 -4.00 7.55
C SER A 72 -1.02 -3.01 6.64
N ALA A 73 -2.30 -3.24 6.39
CA ALA A 73 -3.07 -2.44 5.44
C ALA A 73 -4.44 -2.09 6.03
N PHE A 74 -5.10 -1.07 5.47
CA PHE A 74 -6.42 -0.68 5.90
C PHE A 74 -7.28 -0.25 4.70
N ARG A 75 -8.59 -0.32 4.87
CA ARG A 75 -9.56 0.19 3.90
C ARG A 75 -10.01 1.58 4.30
N ARG A 76 -10.31 2.41 3.31
CA ARG A 76 -10.99 3.69 3.50
C ARG A 76 -12.24 3.72 2.64
N GLU A 77 -13.18 4.57 3.01
CA GLU A 77 -14.41 4.75 2.23
C GLU A 77 -14.10 5.18 0.79
N GLY A 78 -14.81 4.56 -0.16
CA GLY A 78 -14.65 4.81 -1.60
C GLY A 78 -13.49 4.07 -2.29
N LEU A 79 -12.82 3.10 -1.62
CA LEU A 79 -11.96 2.14 -2.30
C LEU A 79 -12.75 0.89 -2.74
N PRO A 80 -12.39 0.27 -3.87
CA PRO A 80 -12.85 -1.09 -4.23
C PRO A 80 -12.65 -2.11 -3.10
N ASP A 81 -13.40 -3.21 -3.15
CA ASP A 81 -13.39 -4.25 -2.09
C ASP A 81 -12.09 -5.04 -1.97
N ASP A 82 -11.35 -5.12 -3.07
CA ASP A 82 -10.05 -5.75 -3.21
C ASP A 82 -8.89 -4.76 -3.02
N ALA A 83 -9.16 -3.47 -2.88
CA ALA A 83 -8.15 -2.43 -2.76
C ALA A 83 -7.90 -2.01 -1.31
N PHE A 84 -6.62 -1.93 -0.93
CA PHE A 84 -6.17 -1.53 0.39
C PHE A 84 -5.09 -0.45 0.32
N MET A 85 -5.05 0.41 1.35
CA MET A 85 -3.95 1.34 1.57
C MET A 85 -2.93 0.66 2.49
N VAL A 86 -1.65 0.70 2.14
CA VAL A 86 -0.60 0.06 2.94
C VAL A 86 -0.14 0.99 4.06
N GLN A 87 -0.23 0.56 5.32
CA GLN A 87 0.39 1.28 6.42
C GLN A 87 1.88 0.95 6.53
N ALA A 88 2.20 -0.33 6.53
CA ALA A 88 3.56 -0.84 6.57
C ALA A 88 3.65 -2.14 5.78
N LEU A 89 4.84 -2.45 5.28
CA LEU A 89 5.13 -3.70 4.61
C LEU A 89 6.45 -4.27 5.10
N THR A 90 6.54 -5.58 5.13
CA THR A 90 7.71 -6.34 5.55
C THR A 90 8.13 -7.26 4.41
N LEU A 91 9.39 -7.14 3.99
CA LEU A 91 9.98 -7.85 2.87
C LEU A 91 11.25 -8.54 3.38
N GLY A 92 11.18 -9.86 3.51
CA GLY A 92 12.17 -10.60 4.31
C GLY A 92 12.14 -10.15 5.77
N ASP A 93 13.28 -9.66 6.26
CA ASP A 93 13.43 -9.15 7.63
C ASP A 93 13.28 -7.63 7.74
N GLU A 94 13.08 -6.93 6.62
CA GLU A 94 13.05 -5.48 6.56
C GLU A 94 11.61 -4.95 6.55
N THR A 95 11.30 -4.03 7.46
CA THR A 95 9.97 -3.42 7.55
C THR A 95 10.03 -1.95 7.16
N HIS A 96 9.18 -1.58 6.19
CA HIS A 96 9.02 -0.24 5.65
C HIS A 96 7.68 0.34 6.11
N VAL A 97 7.73 1.40 6.90
CA VAL A 97 6.53 2.12 7.38
C VAL A 97 6.21 3.24 6.40
N LEU A 98 5.06 3.16 5.74
CA LEU A 98 4.60 4.15 4.77
C LEU A 98 3.66 5.18 5.39
N ARG A 99 2.90 4.77 6.42
CA ARG A 99 1.94 5.63 7.11
C ARG A 99 2.08 5.50 8.62
N ASP A 100 1.93 6.62 9.31
CA ASP A 100 2.00 6.68 10.77
C ASP A 100 0.76 6.06 11.45
N GLU A 101 0.72 6.12 12.78
CA GLU A 101 -0.41 5.66 13.60
C GLU A 101 -1.73 6.40 13.33
N THR A 102 -1.65 7.58 12.71
CA THR A 102 -2.81 8.38 12.28
C THR A 102 -3.24 8.08 10.83
N MET A 103 -2.63 7.07 10.21
CA MET A 103 -2.81 6.67 8.81
C MET A 103 -2.39 7.73 7.79
N ARG A 104 -1.60 8.71 8.22
CA ARG A 104 -1.05 9.74 7.34
C ARG A 104 0.26 9.25 6.73
N PRO A 105 0.50 9.52 5.44
CA PRO A 105 1.79 9.20 4.86
C PRO A 105 2.91 9.92 5.61
N VAL A 106 4.00 9.20 5.92
CA VAL A 106 5.12 9.76 6.70
C VAL A 106 5.81 10.93 5.98
N TRP A 107 5.61 11.04 4.67
CA TRP A 107 6.09 12.14 3.83
C TRP A 107 5.11 13.31 3.69
N ALA A 108 3.90 13.26 4.28
CA ALA A 108 2.85 14.27 4.06
C ALA A 108 3.11 15.65 4.70
N GLY A 109 4.30 15.88 5.24
CA GLY A 109 4.74 17.16 5.82
C GLY A 109 6.15 17.59 5.38
N ARG A 110 6.67 16.99 4.30
CA ARG A 110 7.92 17.41 3.65
C ARG A 110 7.66 18.37 2.49
#